data_AF-A0A8W8MD65-F1
#
_entry.id   AF-A0A8W8MD65-F1
#
_cell.length_a   1.000
_cell.length_b   1.000
_cell.length_c   1.000
_cell.angle_alpha   90.00
_cell.angle_beta   90.00
_cell.angle_gamma   90.00
#
_symmetry.space_group_name_H-M   'P 1'
#
loop_
_entity.id
_entity.type
_entity.pdbx_description
1 polymer ?
#
loop_
_entity_poly.entity_id
_entity_poly.type
_entity_poly.pdbx_seq_one_letter_code
_entity_poly.pdbx_strand_id
1 'polypeptide(L)'
;MKSPIWTPPSQRQGRLSGQIMAASLVAIVPYIHIGIVNKIFWVPNKPPVNRTHCQCDCFDTVFKGSYERLGKTSYKHIYFNATFEMLVIWVMTLGCIIFSYEAFKRLYNLYHTGILRWRMLALFILDIYPNYYSFWMFVNYTNDGFYKQFLHQLFFTVTELFSTWNVFRLCSKDCDVDSVSALGIISMSLIHILLGGVDQFFAQLILWRDQPFQRFRNLGFILPDILHVVITIQLLAKERRTKWTRALTPTEYKTLAGVVTFGFLIGKFVF
;
A
#
# COMPACT_ATOMS: atom_id res chain seq x y z
N MET A 1 -36.45 6.99 12.68
CA MET A 1 -36.54 5.58 12.23
C MET A 1 -35.37 4.82 12.83
N LYS A 2 -35.64 3.64 13.39
CA LYS A 2 -34.76 2.86 14.28
C LYS A 2 -33.41 2.52 13.62
N SER A 3 -32.33 2.74 14.38
CA SER A 3 -31.01 2.17 14.11
C SER A 3 -31.04 0.65 14.30
N PRO A 4 -30.39 -0.14 13.43
CA PRO A 4 -30.00 -1.50 13.75
C PRO A 4 -28.50 -1.49 14.08
N ILE A 5 -28.15 -0.96 15.24
CA ILE A 5 -26.90 -1.32 15.90
C ILE A 5 -27.23 -2.65 16.58
N TRP A 6 -26.38 -3.67 16.45
CA TRP A 6 -26.59 -5.09 16.81
C TRP A 6 -27.07 -5.98 15.66
N THR A 7 -26.14 -6.25 14.73
CA THR A 7 -26.16 -7.53 14.01
C THR A 7 -25.81 -8.64 15.00
N PRO A 8 -26.58 -9.74 15.07
CA PRO A 8 -26.29 -10.83 15.99
C PRO A 8 -24.90 -11.42 15.71
N PRO A 9 -24.14 -11.85 16.74
CA PRO A 9 -22.77 -12.35 16.59
C PRO A 9 -22.65 -13.47 15.54
N SER A 10 -23.65 -14.34 15.44
CA SER A 10 -23.74 -15.42 14.45
C SER A 10 -23.82 -14.92 13.01
N GLN A 11 -24.55 -13.84 12.73
CA GLN A 11 -24.59 -13.21 11.39
C GLN A 11 -23.28 -12.48 11.07
N ARG A 12 -22.63 -11.90 12.08
CA ARG A 12 -21.33 -11.22 11.92
C ARG A 12 -20.21 -12.22 11.62
N GLN A 13 -20.22 -13.36 12.30
CA GLN A 13 -19.27 -14.46 12.11
C GLN A 13 -19.50 -15.19 10.79
N GLY A 14 -20.75 -15.44 10.40
CA GLY A 14 -21.09 -16.00 9.08
C GLY A 14 -20.69 -15.10 7.92
N ARG A 15 -20.81 -13.77 8.08
CA ARG A 15 -20.39 -12.79 7.07
C ARG A 15 -18.87 -12.73 6.90
N LEU A 16 -18.12 -12.72 8.02
CA LEU A 16 -16.65 -12.72 7.98
C LEU A 16 -16.12 -14.03 7.38
N SER A 17 -16.66 -15.18 7.80
CA SER A 17 -16.30 -16.49 7.25
C SER A 17 -16.58 -16.58 5.75
N GLY A 18 -17.74 -16.08 5.30
CA GLY A 18 -18.08 -16.03 3.87
C GLY A 18 -17.15 -15.13 3.06
N GLN A 19 -16.74 -13.97 3.61
CA GLN A 19 -15.77 -13.08 2.97
C GLN A 19 -14.37 -13.71 2.85
N ILE A 20 -13.90 -14.37 3.91
CA ILE A 20 -12.62 -15.09 3.91
C ILE A 20 -12.65 -16.22 2.88
N MET A 21 -13.74 -16.99 2.84
CA MET A 21 -13.90 -18.07 1.86
C MET A 21 -13.90 -17.53 0.42
N ALA A 22 -14.66 -16.46 0.15
CA ALA A 22 -14.69 -15.83 -1.18
C ALA A 22 -13.32 -15.31 -1.61
N ALA A 23 -12.61 -14.60 -0.74
CA ALA A 23 -11.25 -14.14 -1.02
C ALA A 23 -10.29 -15.30 -1.28
N SER A 24 -10.38 -16.38 -0.50
CA SER A 24 -9.55 -17.58 -0.66
C SER A 24 -9.81 -18.27 -2.00
N LEU A 25 -11.07 -18.37 -2.42
CA LEU A 25 -11.42 -18.97 -3.72
C LEU A 25 -10.84 -18.18 -4.89
N VAL A 26 -10.88 -16.86 -4.84
CA VAL A 26 -10.34 -15.99 -5.90
C VAL A 26 -8.81 -16.12 -6.03
N ALA A 27 -8.11 -16.46 -4.94
CA ALA A 27 -6.68 -16.78 -4.97
C ALA A 27 -6.38 -18.22 -5.43
N ILE A 28 -7.16 -19.21 -4.96
CA ILE A 28 -6.92 -20.64 -5.21
C ILE A 28 -7.29 -21.04 -6.64
N VAL A 29 -8.38 -20.50 -7.20
CA VAL A 29 -8.86 -20.89 -8.53
C VAL A 29 -7.81 -20.66 -9.61
N PRO A 30 -7.12 -19.50 -9.70
CA PRO A 30 -6.06 -19.28 -10.67
C PRO A 30 -4.86 -20.21 -10.47
N TYR A 31 -4.50 -20.52 -9.22
CA TYR A 31 -3.43 -21.49 -8.94
C TYR A 31 -3.77 -22.88 -9.47
N ILE A 32 -4.98 -23.38 -9.19
CA ILE A 32 -5.42 -24.69 -9.69
C ILE A 32 -5.53 -24.68 -11.21
N HIS A 33 -6.18 -23.67 -11.79
CA HIS A 33 -6.42 -23.61 -13.22
C HIS A 33 -5.11 -23.47 -14.02
N ILE A 34 -4.26 -22.49 -13.69
CA ILE A 34 -3.05 -22.19 -14.46
C ILE A 34 -1.90 -23.11 -14.05
N GLY A 35 -1.68 -23.29 -12.74
CA GLY A 35 -0.54 -24.02 -12.20
C GLY A 35 -0.66 -25.55 -12.29
N ILE A 36 -1.89 -26.07 -12.25
CA ILE A 36 -2.14 -27.52 -12.26
C ILE A 36 -2.82 -27.94 -13.57
N VAL A 37 -4.04 -27.45 -13.85
CA VAL A 37 -4.86 -27.92 -14.97
C VAL A 37 -4.19 -27.63 -16.32
N ASN A 38 -3.81 -26.38 -16.60
CA ASN A 38 -3.20 -26.03 -17.87
C ASN A 38 -1.85 -26.73 -18.08
N LYS A 39 -1.07 -26.86 -17.00
CA LYS A 39 0.22 -27.53 -17.05
C LYS A 39 0.09 -29.03 -17.40
N ILE A 40 -0.89 -29.71 -16.81
CA ILE A 40 -1.12 -31.15 -17.02
C ILE A 40 -1.78 -31.42 -18.37
N PHE A 41 -2.84 -30.68 -18.72
CA PHE A 41 -3.67 -31.03 -19.87
C PHE A 41 -3.29 -30.28 -21.15
N TRP A 42 -2.88 -29.02 -21.06
CA TRP A 42 -2.64 -28.19 -22.26
C TRP A 42 -1.19 -28.26 -22.74
N VAL A 43 -0.24 -28.51 -21.83
CA VAL A 43 1.20 -28.60 -22.14
C VAL A 43 1.92 -29.72 -21.33
N PRO A 44 1.49 -31.00 -21.45
CA PRO A 44 1.90 -32.11 -20.57
C PRO A 44 3.41 -32.39 -20.46
N ASN A 45 4.23 -31.91 -21.39
CA ASN A 45 5.68 -32.19 -21.43
C ASN A 45 6.52 -30.93 -21.67
N LYS A 46 6.09 -29.79 -21.10
CA LYS A 46 6.77 -28.51 -21.30
C LYS A 46 8.15 -28.51 -20.62
N PRO A 47 9.25 -28.24 -21.35
CA PRO A 47 10.56 -28.10 -20.74
C PRO A 47 10.61 -26.84 -19.85
N PRO A 48 11.42 -26.85 -18.78
CA PRO A 48 11.62 -25.67 -17.95
C PRO A 48 12.27 -24.54 -18.76
N VAL A 49 11.84 -23.31 -18.50
CA VAL A 49 12.44 -22.12 -19.12
C VAL A 49 13.84 -21.93 -18.55
N ASN A 50 14.85 -21.88 -19.41
CA ASN A 50 16.22 -21.61 -18.99
C ASN A 50 16.39 -20.12 -18.67
N ARG A 51 16.32 -19.76 -17.38
CA ARG A 51 16.38 -18.37 -16.92
C ARG A 51 17.75 -17.70 -17.12
N THR A 52 18.85 -18.44 -17.33
CA THR A 52 20.21 -17.86 -17.36
C THR A 52 20.67 -17.39 -18.74
N HIS A 53 20.17 -18.00 -19.81
CA HIS A 53 20.53 -17.66 -21.21
C HIS A 53 19.39 -16.99 -21.97
N CYS A 54 18.37 -16.59 -21.23
CA CYS A 54 17.11 -16.09 -21.70
C CYS A 54 17.15 -14.57 -21.96
N GLN A 55 16.38 -14.08 -22.95
CA GLN A 55 16.08 -12.66 -23.15
C GLN A 55 14.56 -12.38 -23.07
N CYS A 56 14.02 -11.41 -23.81
CA CYS A 56 12.63 -10.92 -23.65
C CYS A 56 11.50 -11.91 -24.01
N ASP A 57 11.81 -13.14 -24.43
CA ASP A 57 10.84 -14.13 -24.94
C ASP A 57 10.58 -15.29 -23.97
N CYS A 58 11.02 -15.17 -22.72
CA CYS A 58 11.04 -16.27 -21.77
C CYS A 58 9.82 -16.28 -20.86
N PHE A 59 8.72 -16.75 -21.42
CA PHE A 59 7.57 -17.14 -20.62
C PHE A 59 7.34 -18.63 -20.75
N ASP A 60 6.88 -19.23 -19.66
CA ASP A 60 6.33 -20.57 -19.76
C ASP A 60 4.99 -20.39 -20.48
N THR A 61 4.82 -20.75 -21.73
CA THR A 61 3.53 -20.62 -22.43
C THR A 61 2.33 -21.37 -21.80
N VAL A 62 2.37 -21.81 -20.52
CA VAL A 62 1.34 -22.65 -19.87
C VAL A 62 -0.04 -21.99 -19.94
N PHE A 63 -0.14 -20.69 -19.66
CA PHE A 63 -1.43 -19.98 -19.74
C PHE A 63 -2.01 -19.92 -21.16
N LYS A 64 -1.15 -19.95 -22.20
CA LYS A 64 -1.55 -19.96 -23.62
C LYS A 64 -1.66 -21.37 -24.19
N GLY A 65 -1.30 -22.41 -23.43
CA GLY A 65 -1.36 -23.78 -23.90
C GLY A 65 -0.47 -24.08 -25.11
N SER A 66 -0.94 -25.01 -25.96
CA SER A 66 -0.19 -25.59 -27.08
C SER A 66 -0.26 -24.79 -28.39
N TYR A 67 -1.14 -23.78 -28.51
CA TYR A 67 -1.28 -23.01 -29.75
C TYR A 67 -0.24 -21.88 -29.89
N GLU A 68 0.36 -21.41 -28.80
CA GLU A 68 1.46 -20.46 -28.82
C GLU A 68 2.76 -21.21 -29.09
N ARG A 69 3.36 -21.01 -30.28
CA ARG A 69 4.62 -21.68 -30.64
C ARG A 69 5.79 -21.05 -29.87
N LEU A 70 6.66 -21.89 -29.34
CA LEU A 70 7.95 -21.48 -28.76
C LEU A 70 8.74 -20.65 -29.79
N GLY A 71 9.02 -19.38 -29.49
CA GLY A 71 9.93 -18.53 -30.26
C GLY A 71 9.32 -17.54 -31.26
N LYS A 72 8.00 -17.51 -31.48
CA LYS A 72 7.34 -16.42 -32.22
C LYS A 72 6.19 -15.85 -31.40
N THR A 73 6.50 -14.83 -30.61
CA THR A 73 5.57 -14.29 -29.64
C THR A 73 5.29 -12.85 -30.01
N SER A 74 4.02 -12.56 -30.32
CA SER A 74 3.59 -11.19 -30.61
C SER A 74 3.82 -10.29 -29.39
N TYR A 75 3.82 -8.96 -29.57
CA TYR A 75 3.85 -8.05 -28.42
C TYR A 75 2.67 -8.33 -27.51
N LYS A 76 2.91 -8.22 -26.22
CA LYS A 76 1.87 -8.50 -25.27
C LYS A 76 1.85 -7.58 -24.05
N HIS A 77 0.65 -7.34 -23.53
CA HIS A 77 0.43 -6.34 -22.48
C HIS A 77 0.64 -6.85 -21.04
N ILE A 78 0.13 -8.03 -20.66
CA ILE A 78 0.31 -8.66 -19.33
C ILE A 78 0.30 -10.18 -19.46
N TYR A 79 1.30 -10.88 -18.89
CA TYR A 79 1.51 -12.34 -19.00
C TYR A 79 1.72 -12.98 -17.64
N PHE A 80 1.11 -14.15 -17.45
CA PHE A 80 1.24 -14.94 -16.24
C PHE A 80 2.10 -16.17 -16.51
N ASN A 81 3.27 -16.21 -15.87
CA ASN A 81 4.05 -17.44 -15.74
C ASN A 81 3.43 -18.31 -14.64
N ALA A 82 3.44 -19.63 -14.81
CA ALA A 82 3.03 -20.59 -13.79
C ALA A 82 4.14 -20.78 -12.72
N THR A 83 4.56 -19.68 -12.10
CA THR A 83 5.61 -19.65 -11.07
C THR A 83 5.09 -19.10 -9.74
N PHE A 84 5.87 -19.30 -8.68
CA PHE A 84 5.52 -18.81 -7.34
C PHE A 84 5.53 -17.28 -7.27
N GLU A 85 6.48 -16.62 -7.93
CA GLU A 85 6.59 -15.18 -7.99
C GLU A 85 5.32 -14.55 -8.60
N MET A 86 4.78 -15.17 -9.66
CA MET A 86 3.52 -14.72 -10.27
C MET A 86 2.32 -14.92 -9.33
N LEU A 87 2.29 -16.02 -8.58
CA LEU A 87 1.26 -16.24 -7.54
C LEU A 87 1.33 -15.16 -6.46
N VAL A 88 2.53 -14.78 -6.01
CA VAL A 88 2.74 -13.70 -5.03
C VAL A 88 2.20 -12.38 -5.59
N ILE A 89 2.57 -12.00 -6.82
CA ILE A 89 2.06 -10.79 -7.48
C ILE A 89 0.54 -10.82 -7.58
N TRP A 90 -0.04 -11.96 -7.97
CA TRP A 90 -1.48 -12.13 -8.11
C TRP A 90 -2.23 -11.96 -6.78
N VAL A 91 -1.81 -12.68 -5.74
CA VAL A 91 -2.42 -12.61 -4.40
C VAL A 91 -2.31 -11.20 -3.82
N MET A 92 -1.14 -10.57 -3.97
CA MET A 92 -0.93 -9.19 -3.52
C MET A 92 -1.86 -8.22 -4.28
N THR A 93 -1.94 -8.33 -5.60
CA THR A 93 -2.82 -7.48 -6.44
C THR A 93 -4.29 -7.62 -6.03
N LEU A 94 -4.76 -8.85 -5.84
CA LEU A 94 -6.11 -9.11 -5.37
C LEU A 94 -6.36 -8.51 -3.98
N GLY A 95 -5.42 -8.70 -3.05
CA GLY A 95 -5.47 -8.10 -1.72
C GLY A 95 -5.63 -6.59 -1.81
N CYS A 96 -4.77 -5.90 -2.58
CA CYS A 96 -4.83 -4.46 -2.78
C CYS A 96 -6.18 -4.01 -3.39
N ILE A 97 -6.73 -4.74 -4.37
CA ILE A 97 -8.05 -4.43 -4.95
C ILE A 97 -9.16 -4.56 -3.90
N ILE A 98 -9.17 -5.64 -3.11
CA ILE A 98 -10.19 -5.88 -2.08
C ILE A 98 -10.12 -4.81 -0.98
N PHE A 99 -8.91 -4.50 -0.48
CA PHE A 99 -8.73 -3.46 0.52
C PHE A 99 -9.15 -2.08 0.00
N SER A 100 -8.78 -1.76 -1.24
CA SER A 100 -9.20 -0.51 -1.89
C SER A 100 -10.71 -0.44 -2.02
N TYR A 101 -11.35 -1.51 -2.50
CA TYR A 101 -12.81 -1.59 -2.62
C TYR A 101 -13.51 -1.35 -1.28
N GLU A 102 -13.11 -2.05 -0.20
CA GLU A 102 -13.72 -1.86 1.12
C GLU A 102 -13.42 -0.47 1.70
N ALA A 103 -12.24 0.09 1.44
CA ALA A 103 -11.90 1.46 1.84
C ALA A 103 -12.82 2.49 1.15
N PHE A 104 -12.91 2.46 -0.18
CA PHE A 104 -13.76 3.38 -0.94
C PHE A 104 -15.24 3.21 -0.62
N LYS A 105 -15.71 1.96 -0.43
CA LYS A 105 -17.08 1.68 0.00
C LYS A 105 -17.38 2.32 1.37
N ARG A 106 -16.47 2.22 2.34
CA ARG A 106 -16.63 2.90 3.63
C ARG A 106 -16.65 4.42 3.44
N LEU A 107 -15.73 4.99 2.67
CA LEU A 107 -15.68 6.44 2.43
C LEU A 107 -16.95 6.96 1.76
N TYR A 108 -17.48 6.21 0.80
CA TYR A 108 -18.76 6.51 0.13
C TYR A 108 -19.93 6.51 1.13
N ASN A 109 -19.97 5.53 2.04
CA ASN A 109 -20.98 5.50 3.09
C ASN A 109 -20.86 6.69 4.06
N LEU A 110 -19.63 7.07 4.45
CA LEU A 110 -19.39 8.25 5.30
C LEU A 110 -19.82 9.56 4.61
N TYR A 111 -19.60 9.64 3.29
CA TYR A 111 -20.06 10.76 2.47
C TYR A 111 -21.59 10.86 2.47
N HIS A 112 -22.28 9.76 2.15
CA HIS A 112 -23.75 9.71 2.11
C HIS A 112 -24.43 9.99 3.45
N THR A 113 -23.78 9.59 4.55
CA THR A 113 -24.30 9.82 5.91
C THR A 113 -23.95 11.20 6.47
N GLY A 114 -23.17 12.03 5.75
CA GLY A 114 -22.82 13.40 6.17
C GLY A 114 -21.79 13.50 7.31
N ILE A 115 -21.29 12.36 7.80
CA ILE A 115 -20.31 12.27 8.88
C ILE A 115 -18.86 12.21 8.39
N LEU A 116 -18.62 12.45 7.10
CA LEU A 116 -17.28 12.53 6.53
C LEU A 116 -16.52 13.79 6.98
N ARG A 117 -15.28 13.60 7.44
CA ARG A 117 -14.32 14.67 7.75
C ARG A 117 -13.45 14.98 6.52
N TRP A 118 -13.85 15.98 5.74
CA TRP A 118 -13.21 16.36 4.46
C TRP A 118 -11.69 16.57 4.51
N ARG A 119 -11.18 17.15 5.61
CA ARG A 119 -9.72 17.35 5.79
C ARG A 119 -8.95 16.03 5.81
N MET A 120 -9.51 15.00 6.44
CA MET A 120 -8.90 13.67 6.49
C MET A 120 -9.10 12.92 5.17
N LEU A 121 -10.23 13.15 4.47
CA LEU A 121 -10.39 12.61 3.11
C LEU A 121 -9.33 13.18 2.15
N ALA A 122 -9.01 14.48 2.25
CA ALA A 122 -7.97 15.08 1.42
C ALA A 122 -6.59 14.42 1.67
N LEU A 123 -6.25 14.15 2.92
CA LEU A 123 -5.05 13.39 3.30
C LEU A 123 -5.08 11.95 2.74
N PHE A 124 -6.20 11.25 2.89
CA PHE A 124 -6.37 9.90 2.34
C PHE A 124 -6.24 9.87 0.81
N ILE A 125 -6.70 10.89 0.09
CA ILE A 125 -6.53 10.97 -1.37
C ILE A 125 -5.05 11.14 -1.72
N LEU A 126 -4.30 11.92 -0.94
CA LEU A 126 -2.85 12.07 -1.13
C LEU A 126 -2.10 10.76 -0.88
N ASP A 127 -2.55 9.94 0.08
CA ASP A 127 -2.02 8.61 0.37
C ASP A 127 -2.15 7.61 -0.80
N ILE A 128 -3.04 7.85 -1.76
CA ILE A 128 -3.23 6.94 -2.90
C ILE A 128 -1.93 6.79 -3.68
N TYR A 129 -1.20 7.88 -3.90
CA TYR A 129 0.06 7.85 -4.66
C TYR A 129 1.15 7.00 -3.98
N PRO A 130 1.57 7.27 -2.71
CA PRO A 130 2.60 6.47 -2.05
C PRO A 130 2.21 4.99 -1.87
N ASN A 131 0.95 4.70 -1.58
CA ASN A 131 0.45 3.33 -1.47
C ASN A 131 0.45 2.61 -2.83
N TYR A 132 0.00 3.28 -3.90
CA TYR A 132 0.05 2.72 -5.26
C TYR A 132 1.49 2.49 -5.72
N TYR A 133 2.38 3.45 -5.47
CA TYR A 133 3.80 3.31 -5.79
C TYR A 133 4.39 2.09 -5.07
N SER A 134 4.10 1.94 -3.78
CA SER A 134 4.54 0.78 -2.99
C SER A 134 4.10 -0.54 -3.60
N PHE A 135 2.81 -0.67 -3.93
CA PHE A 135 2.27 -1.82 -4.63
C PHE A 135 3.04 -2.09 -5.94
N TRP A 136 3.22 -1.04 -6.77
CA TRP A 136 3.92 -1.15 -8.04
C TRP A 136 5.37 -1.60 -7.88
N MET A 137 6.09 -1.10 -6.87
CA MET A 137 7.46 -1.53 -6.60
C MET A 137 7.52 -3.00 -6.19
N PHE A 138 6.61 -3.49 -5.36
CA PHE A 138 6.56 -4.93 -5.04
C PHE A 138 6.26 -5.80 -6.26
N VAL A 139 5.38 -5.36 -7.16
CA VAL A 139 5.13 -6.06 -8.42
C VAL A 139 6.44 -6.17 -9.21
N ASN A 140 7.15 -5.06 -9.42
CA ASN A 140 8.39 -5.05 -10.20
C ASN A 140 9.52 -5.84 -9.52
N TYR A 141 9.74 -5.69 -8.22
CA TYR A 141 10.79 -6.42 -7.51
C TYR A 141 10.57 -7.93 -7.54
N THR A 142 9.31 -8.36 -7.42
CA THR A 142 8.96 -9.78 -7.51
C THR A 142 9.08 -10.28 -8.95
N ASN A 143 8.66 -9.48 -9.94
CA ASN A 143 8.74 -9.81 -11.36
C ASN A 143 10.19 -9.92 -11.85
N ASP A 144 11.03 -8.98 -11.44
CA ASP A 144 12.43 -8.85 -11.88
C ASP A 144 13.38 -9.71 -11.02
N GLY A 145 12.87 -10.33 -9.94
CA GLY A 145 13.69 -11.04 -8.96
C GLY A 145 14.66 -10.13 -8.21
N PHE A 146 14.38 -8.82 -8.15
CA PHE A 146 15.25 -7.82 -7.56
C PHE A 146 14.88 -7.55 -6.10
N TYR A 147 15.43 -8.35 -5.19
CA TYR A 147 15.07 -8.31 -3.76
C TYR A 147 15.94 -7.38 -2.90
N LYS A 148 17.00 -6.76 -3.46
CA LYS A 148 17.90 -5.88 -2.68
C LYS A 148 17.17 -4.69 -2.05
N GLN A 149 16.18 -4.13 -2.76
CA GLN A 149 15.39 -2.98 -2.28
C GLN A 149 14.09 -3.40 -1.58
N PHE A 150 13.84 -4.70 -1.41
CA PHE A 150 12.58 -5.21 -0.89
C PHE A 150 12.36 -4.81 0.57
N LEU A 151 13.37 -4.94 1.43
CA LEU A 151 13.26 -4.58 2.85
C LEU A 151 13.07 -3.08 3.07
N HIS A 152 13.77 -2.25 2.29
CA HIS A 152 13.60 -0.80 2.30
C HIS A 152 12.16 -0.42 1.92
N GLN A 153 11.64 -1.01 0.84
CA GLN A 153 10.27 -0.78 0.40
C GLN A 153 9.25 -1.29 1.42
N LEU A 154 9.50 -2.44 2.06
CA LEU A 154 8.66 -2.98 3.12
C LEU A 154 8.58 -2.06 4.33
N PHE A 155 9.71 -1.50 4.78
CA PHE A 155 9.72 -0.54 5.87
C PHE A 155 8.83 0.67 5.56
N PHE A 156 9.01 1.30 4.39
CA PHE A 156 8.19 2.43 3.97
C PHE A 156 6.71 2.04 3.82
N THR A 157 6.40 0.92 3.19
CA THR A 157 5.01 0.50 3.02
C THR A 157 4.31 0.19 4.33
N VAL A 158 4.96 -0.45 5.30
CA VAL A 158 4.35 -0.74 6.60
C VAL A 158 4.06 0.54 7.38
N THR A 159 5.02 1.47 7.39
CA THR A 159 4.88 2.76 8.08
C THR A 159 3.86 3.67 7.39
N GLU A 160 3.82 3.66 6.05
CA GLU A 160 2.81 4.34 5.23
C GLU A 160 1.41 3.80 5.53
N LEU A 161 1.21 2.49 5.44
CA LEU A 161 -0.08 1.85 5.72
C LEU A 161 -0.55 2.14 7.15
N PHE A 162 0.36 2.21 8.12
CA PHE A 162 0.02 2.61 9.48
C PHE A 162 -0.50 4.05 9.54
N SER A 163 0.17 5.00 8.85
CA SER A 163 -0.31 6.39 8.76
C SER A 163 -1.66 6.47 8.04
N THR A 164 -1.76 5.87 6.85
CA THR A 164 -2.99 5.81 6.03
C THR A 164 -4.15 5.19 6.80
N TRP A 165 -3.92 4.15 7.60
CA TRP A 165 -4.96 3.56 8.45
C TRP A 165 -5.50 4.55 9.49
N ASN A 166 -4.62 5.29 10.16
CA ASN A 166 -5.02 6.32 11.11
C ASN A 166 -5.78 7.45 10.42
N VAL A 167 -5.31 7.91 9.25
CA VAL A 167 -6.01 8.92 8.43
C VAL A 167 -7.40 8.43 8.04
N PHE A 168 -7.48 7.23 7.48
CA PHE A 168 -8.71 6.57 7.05
C PHE A 168 -9.71 6.42 8.21
N ARG A 169 -9.25 6.03 9.40
CA ARG A 169 -10.09 5.93 10.59
C ARG A 169 -10.71 7.28 10.93
N LEU A 170 -9.87 8.33 10.98
CA LEU A 170 -10.24 9.71 11.30
C LEU A 170 -11.06 10.41 10.20
N CYS A 171 -11.29 9.78 9.03
CA CYS A 171 -12.29 10.26 8.06
C CYS A 171 -13.72 10.26 8.61
N SER A 172 -14.04 9.49 9.66
CA SER A 172 -15.35 9.54 10.30
C SER A 172 -15.39 10.58 11.42
N LYS A 173 -16.42 11.43 11.44
CA LYS A 173 -16.70 12.34 12.57
C LYS A 173 -17.12 11.61 13.85
N ASP A 174 -17.57 10.36 13.76
CA ASP A 174 -17.86 9.52 14.93
C ASP A 174 -16.59 9.09 15.69
N CYS A 175 -15.42 9.21 15.02
CA CYS A 175 -14.14 9.01 15.66
C CYS A 175 -13.59 10.36 16.13
N ASP A 176 -13.36 10.45 17.44
CA ASP A 176 -12.64 11.56 18.04
C ASP A 176 -11.20 11.60 17.54
N VAL A 177 -10.65 12.81 17.40
CA VAL A 177 -9.26 13.02 17.00
C VAL A 177 -8.40 12.91 18.26
N ASP A 178 -8.08 11.67 18.63
CA ASP A 178 -7.23 11.41 19.78
C ASP A 178 -5.74 11.64 19.49
N SER A 179 -4.98 11.84 20.56
CA SER A 179 -3.54 12.06 20.52
C SER A 179 -2.77 10.93 19.87
N VAL A 180 -3.17 9.68 20.07
CA VAL A 180 -2.40 8.51 19.65
C VAL A 180 -2.42 8.41 18.14
N SER A 181 -3.59 8.52 17.52
CA SER A 181 -3.70 8.52 16.07
C SER A 181 -3.10 9.76 15.43
N ALA A 182 -3.29 10.94 16.03
CA ALA A 182 -2.68 12.16 15.53
C ALA A 182 -1.15 12.10 15.57
N LEU A 183 -0.57 11.67 16.68
CA LEU A 183 0.87 11.48 16.82
C LEU A 183 1.39 10.38 15.90
N GLY A 184 0.64 9.28 15.71
CA GLY A 184 1.00 8.23 14.77
C GLY A 184 1.21 8.75 13.35
N ILE A 185 0.26 9.54 12.84
CA ILE A 185 0.34 10.18 11.52
C ILE A 185 1.56 11.12 11.46
N ILE A 186 1.70 12.02 12.45
CA ILE A 186 2.80 12.99 12.48
C ILE A 186 4.16 12.29 12.57
N SER A 187 4.29 11.27 13.42
CA SER A 187 5.53 10.52 13.61
C SER A 187 5.98 9.82 12.34
N MET A 188 5.09 9.10 11.64
CA MET A 188 5.46 8.40 10.42
C MET A 188 5.92 9.38 9.34
N SER A 189 5.16 10.46 9.12
CA SER A 189 5.52 11.47 8.13
C SER A 189 6.84 12.18 8.45
N LEU A 190 7.12 12.46 9.73
CA LEU A 190 8.43 13.01 10.12
C LEU A 190 9.57 12.01 9.88
N ILE A 191 9.38 10.72 10.18
CA ILE A 191 10.37 9.68 9.89
C ILE A 191 10.64 9.61 8.38
N HIS A 192 9.60 9.64 7.55
CA HIS A 192 9.73 9.62 6.09
C HIS A 192 10.43 10.84 5.53
N ILE A 193 10.07 12.05 5.99
CA ILE A 193 10.75 13.30 5.62
C ILE A 193 12.24 13.24 6.00
N LEU A 194 12.59 12.72 7.18
CA LEU A 194 13.98 12.63 7.62
C LEU A 194 14.78 11.59 6.83
N LEU A 195 14.24 10.37 6.68
CA LEU A 195 14.91 9.29 5.92
C LEU A 195 15.06 9.68 4.45
N GLY A 196 13.97 10.08 3.81
CA GLY A 196 13.99 10.58 2.43
C GLY A 196 14.89 11.80 2.30
N GLY A 197 14.89 12.69 3.29
CA GLY A 197 15.77 13.86 3.42
C GLY A 197 17.25 13.52 3.26
N VAL A 198 17.74 12.58 4.05
CA VAL A 198 19.15 12.18 4.05
C VAL A 198 19.51 11.38 2.80
N ASP A 199 18.58 10.59 2.26
CA ASP A 199 18.91 9.66 1.18
C ASP A 199 18.77 10.29 -0.21
N GLN A 200 17.64 10.92 -0.53
CA GLN A 200 17.30 11.29 -1.92
C GLN A 200 16.66 12.67 -2.07
N PHE A 201 15.85 13.12 -1.11
CA PHE A 201 15.05 14.34 -1.23
C PHE A 201 15.94 15.59 -1.30
N PHE A 202 17.00 15.68 -0.49
CA PHE A 202 17.86 16.86 -0.53
C PHE A 202 18.54 17.01 -1.89
N ALA A 203 19.13 15.94 -2.41
CA ALA A 203 19.79 15.96 -3.72
C ALA A 203 18.80 16.24 -4.87
N GLN A 204 17.63 15.62 -4.85
CA GLN A 204 16.72 15.61 -5.99
C GLN A 204 15.75 16.79 -5.99
N LEU A 205 15.26 17.21 -4.82
CA LEU A 205 14.27 18.28 -4.71
C LEU A 205 14.90 19.64 -4.40
N ILE A 206 15.95 19.68 -3.57
CA ILE A 206 16.58 20.95 -3.17
C ILE A 206 17.73 21.31 -4.12
N LEU A 207 18.68 20.39 -4.33
CA LEU A 207 19.78 20.61 -5.26
C LEU A 207 19.38 20.40 -6.73
N TRP A 208 18.14 19.97 -6.99
CA TRP A 208 17.55 19.76 -8.31
C TRP A 208 18.38 18.84 -9.22
N ARG A 209 19.03 17.83 -8.63
CA ARG A 209 19.85 16.83 -9.34
C ARG A 209 18.98 15.65 -9.82
N ASP A 210 19.60 14.79 -10.65
CA ASP A 210 19.02 13.56 -11.21
C ASP A 210 17.89 13.73 -12.23
N GLN A 211 17.37 12.59 -12.68
CA GLN A 211 16.38 12.49 -13.76
C GLN A 211 15.03 13.08 -13.33
N PRO A 212 14.25 13.69 -14.26
CA PRO A 212 12.93 14.26 -13.97
C PRO A 212 11.99 13.32 -13.21
N PHE A 213 11.95 12.04 -13.59
CA PHE A 213 11.05 11.07 -12.96
C PHE A 213 11.32 10.88 -11.46
N GLN A 214 12.59 10.92 -11.03
CA GLN A 214 12.96 10.75 -9.62
C GLN A 214 12.50 11.94 -8.79
N ARG A 215 12.59 13.14 -9.36
CA ARG A 215 12.12 14.39 -8.74
C ARG A 215 10.60 14.40 -8.56
N PHE A 216 9.84 14.12 -9.62
CA PHE A 216 8.38 14.05 -9.52
C PHE A 216 7.92 12.94 -8.57
N ARG A 217 8.62 11.81 -8.57
CA ARG A 217 8.35 10.73 -7.63
C ARG A 217 8.52 11.19 -6.19
N ASN A 218 9.63 11.83 -5.86
CA ASN A 218 9.90 12.29 -4.51
C ASN A 218 8.98 13.43 -4.08
N LEU A 219 8.58 14.29 -5.01
CA LEU A 219 7.55 15.31 -4.77
C LEU A 219 6.24 14.63 -4.33
N GLY A 220 5.86 13.55 -5.00
CA GLY A 220 4.69 12.74 -4.66
C GLY A 220 4.76 12.06 -3.30
N PHE A 221 5.95 11.88 -2.70
CA PHE A 221 6.10 11.36 -1.34
C PHE A 221 6.12 12.46 -0.29
N ILE A 222 6.92 13.51 -0.50
CA ILE A 222 7.11 14.55 0.51
C ILE A 222 5.87 15.43 0.70
N LEU A 223 5.08 15.62 -0.36
CA LEU A 223 3.88 16.47 -0.31
C LEU A 223 2.80 15.88 0.62
N PRO A 224 2.40 14.60 0.49
CA PRO A 224 1.56 13.93 1.48
C PRO A 224 2.09 14.12 2.90
N ASP A 225 3.37 13.84 3.16
CA ASP A 225 3.94 13.91 4.51
C ASP A 225 3.88 15.29 5.16
N ILE A 226 4.21 16.34 4.41
CA ILE A 226 4.10 17.71 4.90
C ILE A 226 2.64 18.02 5.25
N LEU A 227 1.71 17.62 4.38
CA LEU A 227 0.28 17.88 4.59
C LEU A 227 -0.28 17.05 5.75
N HIS A 228 0.17 15.80 5.93
CA HIS A 228 -0.16 14.97 7.09
C HIS A 228 0.21 15.68 8.39
N VAL A 229 1.43 16.19 8.49
CA VAL A 229 1.89 16.91 9.68
C VAL A 229 1.03 18.17 9.90
N VAL A 230 0.92 19.03 8.89
CA VAL A 230 0.25 20.34 9.03
C VAL A 230 -1.24 20.18 9.33
N ILE A 231 -1.97 19.40 8.53
CA ILE A 231 -3.42 19.27 8.65
C ILE A 231 -3.79 18.53 9.94
N THR A 232 -3.03 17.51 10.34
CA THR A 232 -3.29 16.77 11.58
C THR A 232 -3.09 17.65 12.81
N ILE A 233 -2.01 18.45 12.86
CA ILE A 233 -1.80 19.42 13.94
C ILE A 233 -2.92 20.46 13.99
N GLN A 234 -3.33 21.00 12.84
CA GLN A 234 -4.44 21.96 12.77
C GLN A 234 -5.76 21.35 13.25
N LEU A 235 -6.02 20.10 12.88
CA LEU A 235 -7.22 19.39 13.31
C LEU A 235 -7.21 19.14 14.81
N LEU A 236 -6.10 18.67 15.36
CA LEU A 236 -5.93 18.44 16.80
C LEU A 236 -6.10 19.74 17.61
N ALA A 237 -5.51 20.84 17.13
CA ALA A 237 -5.66 22.16 17.75
C ALA A 237 -7.12 22.62 17.77
N LYS A 238 -7.85 22.39 16.67
CA LYS A 238 -9.26 22.73 16.55
C LYS A 238 -10.11 21.96 17.57
N GLU A 239 -9.91 20.65 17.69
CA GLU A 239 -10.66 19.82 18.65
C GLU A 239 -10.34 20.21 20.10
N ARG A 240 -9.08 20.54 20.39
CA ARG A 240 -8.65 21.00 21.72
C ARG A 240 -9.00 22.46 22.02
N ARG A 241 -9.51 23.21 21.04
CA ARG A 241 -9.75 24.67 21.11
C ARG A 241 -8.50 25.45 21.52
N THR A 242 -7.33 25.02 21.06
CA THR A 242 -6.05 25.69 21.31
C THR A 242 -5.49 26.31 20.03
N LYS A 243 -4.50 27.19 20.17
CA LYS A 243 -3.70 27.64 19.02
C LYS A 243 -2.88 26.46 18.48
N TRP A 244 -2.70 26.38 17.17
CA TRP A 244 -1.93 25.32 16.51
C TRP A 244 -0.50 25.13 17.05
N THR A 245 0.18 26.21 17.47
CA THR A 245 1.51 26.16 18.10
C THR A 245 1.52 25.51 19.49
N ARG A 246 0.35 25.33 20.10
CA ARG A 246 0.16 24.67 21.40
C ARG A 246 -0.78 23.48 21.28
N ALA A 247 -0.89 22.91 20.07
CA ALA A 247 -1.73 21.74 19.83
C ALA A 247 -1.24 20.53 20.62
N LEU A 248 0.08 20.35 20.69
CA LEU A 248 0.74 19.24 21.39
C LEU A 248 1.16 19.64 22.80
N THR A 249 0.96 18.73 23.74
CA THR A 249 1.42 18.86 25.13
C THR A 249 2.91 18.55 25.25
N PRO A 250 3.58 18.98 26.35
CA PRO A 250 5.00 18.66 26.55
C PRO A 250 5.32 17.17 26.57
N THR A 251 4.41 16.34 27.09
CA THR A 251 4.54 14.88 27.08
C THR A 251 4.44 14.32 25.67
N GLU A 252 3.50 14.81 24.87
CA GLU A 252 3.34 14.40 23.47
C GLU A 252 4.53 14.81 22.61
N TYR A 253 5.14 15.97 22.85
CA TYR A 253 6.40 16.36 22.20
C TYR A 253 7.54 15.40 22.54
N LYS A 254 7.67 14.99 23.81
CA LYS A 254 8.69 14.00 24.21
C LYS A 254 8.46 12.65 23.56
N THR A 255 7.22 12.18 23.52
CA THR A 255 6.84 10.93 22.82
C THR A 255 7.14 11.02 21.33
N LEU A 256 6.74 12.12 20.68
CA LEU A 256 7.00 12.36 19.27
C LEU A 256 8.50 12.31 18.97
N ALA A 257 9.32 13.03 19.75
CA ALA A 257 10.77 13.04 19.60
C ALA A 257 11.35 11.62 19.75
N GLY A 258 10.95 10.88 20.79
CA GLY A 258 11.42 9.52 21.02
C GLY A 258 11.07 8.56 19.88
N VAL A 259 9.82 8.58 19.42
CA VAL A 259 9.35 7.72 18.31
C VAL A 259 10.04 8.07 17.00
N VAL A 260 10.17 9.36 16.67
CA VAL A 260 10.81 9.80 15.43
C VAL A 260 12.29 9.47 15.43
N THR A 261 13.01 9.70 16.54
CA THR A 261 14.43 9.33 16.65
C THR A 261 14.62 7.83 16.53
N PHE A 262 13.84 7.03 17.25
CA PHE A 262 13.93 5.57 17.17
C PHE A 262 13.58 5.03 15.78
N GLY A 263 12.50 5.53 15.18
CA GLY A 263 12.08 5.16 13.83
C GLY A 263 13.11 5.56 12.76
N PHE A 264 13.75 6.72 12.90
CA PHE A 264 14.84 7.14 12.02
C PHE A 264 16.07 6.23 12.16
N LEU A 265 16.45 5.84 13.38
CA LEU A 265 17.57 4.92 13.61
C LEU A 265 17.30 3.53 13.03
N ILE A 266 16.09 2.98 13.23
CA ILE A 266 15.68 1.73 12.60
C ILE A 266 15.73 1.86 11.08
N GLY A 267 15.16 2.94 10.55
CA GLY A 267 15.23 3.24 9.12
C GLY A 267 16.66 3.16 8.64
N LYS A 268 17.57 3.95 9.22
CA LYS A 268 19.00 3.96 8.87
C LYS A 268 19.75 2.63 9.07
N PHE A 269 19.22 1.69 9.83
CA PHE A 269 19.76 0.33 9.92
C PHE A 269 19.24 -0.57 8.79
N VAL A 270 17.99 -0.35 8.35
CA VAL A 270 17.42 -1.03 7.18
C VAL A 270 17.99 -0.45 5.87
N PHE A 271 18.34 0.85 5.86
CA PHE A 271 18.97 1.60 4.76
C PHE A 271 20.49 1.39 4.66
#